data_AF-A0A8C9PLS9-F1
#
_entry.id   AF-A0A8C9PLS9-F1
#
_cell.length_a   1.000
_cell.length_b   1.000
_cell.length_c   1.000
_cell.angle_alpha   90.00
_cell.angle_beta   90.00
_cell.angle_gamma   90.00
#
_symmetry.space_group_name_H-M   'P 1'
#
loop_
_entity.id
_entity.type
_entity.pdbx_description
1 polymer ?
#
loop_
_entity_poly.entity_id
_entity_poly.type
_entity_poly.pdbx_seq_one_letter_code
_entity_poly.pdbx_strand_id
1 'polypeptide(L)'
;MGLSCRCPQRIAGITAVLQQSLEGLLLEGLQSCDVDVIRHCLRTYATIDKTRDAEALVGQVLVKPYVDEVIVEHFVESHPNGLQVMYDKLLEFVPHHCRLLREVTGGAVSSERATPVPGYDFLVNSVWPEIAQGLEEKLPSLFNPGDPDAFHQKYTISMDFLRRFERQCGSQASVKRLRAHPAYHSFNSKWNLPVYFQIRFREVAGSLEAALIRGLEEAPGDLLELDPFCLLASHRTWSSLSRCWSDELFLPLLAHRLWRLTLQILARFSVFASELSRRPISNESAKEIKKPLVAGSKDSSASQGGNEDQGRGPSEEKPVESISSTQLVYVVADLDRLQEQLPELLETIKPKLEMIGFENFSSISAALEDSRSSLSACVPALSSRVIQDLSESCFSYLKGALEVPRLYRRTNKEVPTTASAYMESALKPFHQLQSGHKDKLRPSLVQQWLEEALSESTHRYCETVSDVLSSVKKMEASLKRLKQARKTTAASPVGPSSGMSDDDKIRLQLALDVAYLGEQIQKMGLQTSNIKSFTALAELVAAAKDQAATEQP
;
A
#
# COMPACT_ATOMS: atom_id res chain seq x y z
N MET A 1 -49.82 53.20 45.56
CA MET A 1 -48.83 52.35 44.85
C MET A 1 -48.82 50.87 45.28
N GLY A 2 -49.88 50.32 45.89
CA GLY A 2 -49.87 48.94 46.44
C GLY A 2 -50.68 47.87 45.68
N LEU A 3 -51.38 48.24 44.60
CA LEU A 3 -52.30 47.35 43.88
C LEU A 3 -51.71 46.80 42.57
N SER A 4 -50.76 47.50 41.94
CA SER A 4 -50.15 47.08 40.65
C SER A 4 -49.17 45.92 40.80
N CYS A 5 -48.41 45.83 41.90
CA CYS A 5 -47.45 44.74 42.13
C CYS A 5 -48.08 43.42 42.62
N ARG A 6 -49.35 43.41 43.06
CA ARG A 6 -50.00 42.20 43.62
C ARG A 6 -50.63 41.30 42.55
N CYS A 7 -51.00 41.84 41.39
CA CYS A 7 -51.64 41.06 40.33
C CYS A 7 -50.67 40.05 39.68
N PRO A 8 -49.44 40.44 39.29
CA PRO A 8 -48.44 39.51 38.76
C PRO A 8 -48.07 38.41 39.76
N GLN A 9 -47.97 38.74 41.05
CA GLN A 9 -47.68 37.78 42.12
C GLN A 9 -48.84 36.80 42.36
N ARG A 10 -50.09 37.25 42.27
CA ARG A 10 -51.28 36.37 42.36
C ARG A 10 -51.43 35.47 41.15
N ILE A 11 -51.18 35.99 39.94
CA ILE A 11 -51.20 35.21 38.69
C ILE A 11 -50.08 34.15 38.74
N ALA A 12 -48.87 34.51 39.14
CA ALA A 12 -47.77 33.57 39.32
C ALA A 12 -48.10 32.46 40.35
N GLY A 13 -48.74 32.82 41.47
CA GLY A 13 -49.18 31.85 42.47
C GLY A 13 -50.26 30.88 41.95
N ILE A 14 -51.24 31.38 41.19
CA ILE A 14 -52.29 30.53 40.59
C ILE A 14 -51.68 29.62 39.51
N THR A 15 -50.79 30.13 38.68
CA THR A 15 -50.08 29.33 37.67
C THR A 15 -49.22 28.24 38.31
N ALA A 16 -48.57 28.52 39.44
CA ALA A 16 -47.77 27.54 40.17
C ALA A 16 -48.64 26.42 40.79
N VAL A 17 -49.78 26.77 41.39
CA VAL A 17 -50.72 25.76 41.94
C VAL A 17 -51.36 24.92 40.83
N LEU A 18 -51.73 25.54 39.71
CA LEU A 18 -52.23 24.83 38.53
C LEU A 18 -51.18 23.89 37.96
N GLN A 19 -49.93 24.35 37.83
CA GLN A 19 -48.81 23.54 37.37
C GLN A 19 -48.62 22.32 38.27
N GLN A 20 -48.53 22.51 39.59
CA GLN A 20 -48.35 21.43 40.55
C GLN A 20 -49.51 20.42 40.53
N SER A 21 -50.75 20.90 40.34
CA SER A 21 -51.93 20.05 40.22
C SER A 21 -51.90 19.23 38.93
N LEU A 22 -51.51 19.83 37.81
CA LEU A 22 -51.37 19.15 36.52
C LEU A 22 -50.23 18.13 36.54
N GLU A 23 -49.11 18.44 37.20
CA GLU A 23 -48.01 17.50 37.41
C GLU A 23 -48.50 16.27 38.18
N GLY A 24 -49.20 16.47 39.29
CA GLY A 24 -49.80 15.40 40.08
C GLY A 24 -50.77 14.53 39.27
N LEU A 25 -51.68 15.16 38.51
CA LEU A 25 -52.64 14.46 37.65
C LEU A 25 -51.98 13.67 36.52
N LEU A 26 -50.91 14.21 35.92
CA LEU A 26 -50.19 13.51 34.87
C LEU A 26 -49.50 12.26 35.42
N LEU A 27 -48.85 12.38 36.59
CA LEU A 27 -48.20 11.25 37.25
C LEU A 27 -49.20 10.20 37.74
N GLU A 28 -50.32 10.61 38.33
CA GLU A 28 -51.41 9.71 38.72
C GLU A 28 -51.99 8.98 37.50
N GLY A 29 -52.23 9.68 36.40
CA GLY A 29 -52.69 9.08 35.15
C GLY A 29 -51.70 8.05 34.58
N LEU A 30 -50.41 8.32 34.65
CA LEU A 30 -49.35 7.40 34.22
C LEU A 30 -49.24 6.16 35.13
N GLN A 31 -49.40 6.32 36.45
CA GLN A 31 -49.37 5.21 37.41
C GLN A 31 -50.62 4.33 37.34
N SER A 32 -51.80 4.95 37.21
CA SER A 32 -53.10 4.26 37.11
C SER A 32 -53.38 3.70 35.72
N CYS A 33 -52.54 4.02 34.73
CA CYS A 33 -52.73 3.68 33.32
C CYS A 33 -54.06 4.20 32.73
N ASP A 34 -54.56 5.33 33.26
CA ASP A 34 -55.81 5.95 32.81
C ASP A 34 -55.57 6.90 31.63
N VAL A 35 -55.95 6.43 30.44
CA VAL A 35 -55.80 7.17 29.17
C VAL A 35 -56.64 8.46 29.16
N ASP A 36 -57.80 8.47 29.80
CA ASP A 36 -58.68 9.63 29.82
C ASP A 36 -58.10 10.73 30.70
N VAL A 37 -57.58 10.39 31.88
CA VAL A 37 -56.89 11.36 32.76
C VAL A 37 -55.67 11.96 32.07
N ILE A 38 -54.82 11.14 31.46
CA ILE A 38 -53.64 11.60 30.69
C ILE A 38 -54.10 12.53 29.56
N ARG A 39 -55.14 12.17 28.81
CA ARG A 39 -55.63 12.98 27.69
C ARG A 39 -56.14 14.34 28.14
N HIS A 40 -56.94 14.40 29.20
CA HIS A 40 -57.43 15.67 29.74
C HIS A 40 -56.29 16.53 30.28
N CYS A 41 -55.32 15.93 30.97
CA CYS A 41 -54.16 16.64 31.48
C CYS A 41 -53.30 17.23 30.33
N LEU A 42 -52.96 16.44 29.31
CA LEU A 42 -52.19 16.90 28.16
C LEU A 42 -52.93 17.95 27.31
N ARG A 43 -54.26 17.86 27.17
CA ARG A 43 -55.05 18.93 26.55
C ARG A 43 -54.99 20.23 27.34
N THR A 44 -54.99 20.14 28.66
CA THR A 44 -54.91 21.32 29.54
C THR A 44 -53.54 21.98 29.40
N TYR A 45 -52.45 21.20 29.45
CA TYR A 45 -51.10 21.69 29.16
C TYR A 45 -50.97 22.34 27.77
N ALA A 46 -51.59 21.76 26.74
CA ALA A 46 -51.59 22.32 25.39
C ALA A 46 -52.39 23.63 25.31
N THR A 47 -53.51 23.73 26.03
CA THR A 47 -54.38 24.93 26.05
C THR A 47 -53.69 26.12 26.74
N ILE A 48 -52.84 25.85 27.73
CA ILE A 48 -52.07 26.88 28.45
C ILE A 48 -50.65 27.11 27.88
N ASP A 49 -50.34 26.54 26.70
CA ASP A 49 -49.04 26.65 26.00
C ASP A 49 -47.83 26.20 26.85
N LYS A 50 -48.02 25.18 27.70
CA LYS A 50 -46.99 24.61 28.58
C LYS A 50 -46.67 23.15 28.21
N THR A 51 -46.70 22.83 26.92
CA THR A 51 -46.41 21.47 26.43
C THR A 51 -45.00 21.01 26.82
N ARG A 52 -44.01 21.91 26.77
CA ARG A 52 -42.63 21.65 27.17
C ARG A 52 -42.49 21.29 28.64
N ASP A 53 -43.31 21.87 29.52
CA ASP A 53 -43.26 21.58 30.95
C ASP A 53 -43.71 20.14 31.22
N ALA A 54 -44.74 19.66 30.51
CA ALA A 54 -45.19 18.27 30.58
C ALA A 54 -44.14 17.29 30.01
N GLU A 55 -43.48 17.66 28.90
CA GLU A 55 -42.38 16.87 28.33
C GLU A 55 -41.17 16.80 29.29
N ALA A 56 -40.80 17.92 29.92
CA ALA A 56 -39.74 17.96 30.91
C ALA A 56 -40.08 17.14 32.16
N LEU A 57 -41.33 17.20 32.62
CA LEU A 57 -41.79 16.39 33.75
C LEU A 57 -41.67 14.89 33.46
N VAL A 58 -42.12 14.44 32.28
CA VAL A 58 -42.00 13.04 31.86
C VAL A 58 -40.52 12.63 31.79
N GLY A 59 -39.66 13.51 31.26
CA GLY A 59 -38.21 13.30 31.24
C GLY A 59 -37.65 13.06 32.65
N GLN A 60 -37.91 13.98 33.57
CA GLN A 60 -37.36 13.94 34.93
C GLN A 60 -37.92 12.83 35.81
N VAL A 61 -39.21 12.49 35.69
CA VAL A 61 -39.88 11.57 36.63
C VAL A 61 -39.94 10.14 36.10
N LEU A 62 -40.00 9.93 34.78
CA LEU A 62 -40.07 8.59 34.20
C LEU A 62 -38.77 8.17 33.51
N VAL A 63 -38.22 9.02 32.65
CA VAL A 63 -37.07 8.64 31.81
C VAL A 63 -35.79 8.61 32.64
N LYS A 64 -35.51 9.69 33.38
CA LYS A 64 -34.27 9.84 34.13
C LYS A 64 -34.02 8.73 35.15
N PRO A 65 -34.99 8.31 36.00
CA PRO A 65 -34.76 7.19 36.92
C PRO A 65 -34.43 5.87 36.19
N TYR A 66 -35.08 5.62 35.05
CA TYR A 66 -34.82 4.43 34.24
C TYR A 66 -33.43 4.48 33.59
N VAL A 67 -33.06 5.63 33.02
CA VAL A 67 -31.71 5.88 32.48
C VAL A 67 -30.67 5.71 33.58
N ASP A 68 -30.97 6.18 34.79
CA ASP A 68 -30.07 6.09 35.93
C ASP A 68 -29.83 4.66 36.41
N GLU A 69 -30.84 3.79 36.30
CA GLU A 69 -30.77 2.37 36.59
C GLU A 69 -30.02 1.58 35.50
N VAL A 70 -30.24 1.94 34.22
CA VAL A 70 -29.71 1.18 33.08
C VAL A 70 -28.27 1.57 32.73
N ILE A 71 -27.92 2.86 32.79
CA ILE A 71 -26.58 3.35 32.43
C ILE A 71 -25.64 3.18 33.63
N VAL A 72 -24.95 2.03 33.64
CA VAL A 72 -23.99 1.67 34.69
C VAL A 72 -22.62 1.36 34.06
N GLU A 73 -21.63 2.22 34.30
CA GLU A 73 -20.27 2.09 33.73
C GLU A 73 -19.63 0.74 34.01
N HIS A 74 -19.67 0.30 35.27
CA HIS A 74 -19.07 -0.98 35.66
C HIS A 74 -19.68 -2.17 34.91
N PHE A 75 -20.98 -2.14 34.59
CA PHE A 75 -21.64 -3.21 33.84
C PHE A 75 -21.14 -3.25 32.39
N VAL A 76 -21.03 -2.08 31.76
CA VAL A 76 -20.56 -1.95 30.37
C VAL A 76 -19.12 -2.43 30.22
N GLU A 77 -18.26 -2.16 31.21
CA GLU A 77 -16.84 -2.55 31.18
C GLU A 77 -16.59 -4.03 31.53
N SER A 78 -17.40 -4.61 32.43
CA SER A 78 -17.17 -5.97 32.94
C SER A 78 -17.78 -7.09 32.10
N HIS A 79 -18.73 -6.79 31.21
CA HIS A 79 -19.47 -7.79 30.45
C HIS A 79 -19.11 -7.76 28.95
N PRO A 80 -18.86 -8.92 28.32
CA PRO A 80 -18.77 -9.00 26.87
C PRO A 80 -20.12 -8.55 26.28
N ASN A 81 -20.10 -7.56 25.39
CA ASN A 81 -21.28 -6.90 24.82
C ASN A 81 -22.14 -6.07 25.81
N GLY A 82 -21.59 -5.66 26.96
CA GLY A 82 -22.32 -4.87 27.96
C GLY A 82 -22.96 -3.59 27.38
N LEU A 83 -22.25 -2.90 26.47
CA LEU A 83 -22.77 -1.72 25.79
C LEU A 83 -24.01 -2.02 24.93
N GLN A 84 -23.99 -3.11 24.18
CA GLN A 84 -25.11 -3.49 23.31
C GLN A 84 -26.35 -3.86 24.15
N VAL A 85 -26.16 -4.64 25.21
CA VAL A 85 -27.24 -5.01 26.13
C VAL A 85 -27.84 -3.77 26.81
N MET A 86 -26.99 -2.82 27.23
CA MET A 86 -27.46 -1.55 27.79
C MET A 86 -28.29 -0.76 26.78
N TYR A 87 -27.84 -0.67 25.52
CA TYR A 87 -28.62 0.00 24.47
C TYR A 87 -29.93 -0.69 24.15
N ASP A 88 -29.96 -2.02 24.12
CA ASP A 88 -31.19 -2.77 23.91
C ASP A 88 -32.21 -2.50 25.04
N LYS A 89 -31.76 -2.44 26.30
CA LYS A 89 -32.61 -1.99 27.43
C LYS A 89 -33.11 -0.56 27.24
N LEU A 90 -32.25 0.39 26.87
CA LEU A 90 -32.69 1.77 26.61
C LEU A 90 -33.73 1.84 25.47
N LEU A 91 -33.60 1.00 24.44
CA LEU A 91 -34.58 0.89 23.35
C LEU A 91 -35.91 0.27 23.80
N GLU A 92 -35.92 -0.57 24.84
CA GLU A 92 -37.13 -1.12 25.43
C GLU A 92 -37.97 -0.08 26.17
N PHE A 93 -37.39 1.07 26.55
CA PHE A 93 -38.12 2.09 27.30
C PHE A 93 -39.36 2.60 26.56
N VAL A 94 -39.21 2.98 25.30
CA VAL A 94 -40.29 3.55 24.49
C VAL A 94 -41.47 2.59 24.30
N PRO A 95 -41.30 1.32 23.88
CA PRO A 95 -42.43 0.40 23.72
C PRO A 95 -43.12 0.03 25.05
N HIS A 96 -42.41 -0.01 26.17
CA HIS A 96 -42.97 -0.43 27.46
C HIS A 96 -43.57 0.73 28.27
N HIS A 97 -42.88 1.88 28.34
CA HIS A 97 -43.23 2.97 29.23
C HIS A 97 -43.87 4.17 28.53
N CYS A 98 -43.67 4.36 27.22
CA CYS A 98 -44.28 5.45 26.46
C CYS A 98 -45.56 5.06 25.69
N ARG A 99 -46.07 3.83 25.84
CA ARG A 99 -47.23 3.33 25.08
C ARG A 99 -48.46 4.22 25.23
N LEU A 100 -48.83 4.59 26.47
CA LEU A 100 -50.01 5.42 26.74
C LEU A 100 -49.84 6.85 26.20
N LEU A 101 -48.64 7.43 26.38
CA LEU A 101 -48.33 8.76 25.84
C LEU A 101 -48.41 8.77 24.31
N ARG A 102 -47.89 7.72 23.65
CA ARG A 102 -47.99 7.53 22.20
C ARG A 102 -49.43 7.32 21.74
N GLU A 103 -50.26 6.63 22.51
CA GLU A 103 -51.69 6.46 22.19
C GLU A 103 -52.44 7.79 22.25
N VAL A 104 -52.18 8.61 23.27
CA VAL A 104 -52.84 9.90 23.45
C VAL A 104 -52.37 10.96 22.43
N THR A 105 -51.12 10.90 21.99
CA THR A 105 -50.50 11.93 21.11
C THR A 105 -50.33 11.51 19.66
N GLY A 106 -50.23 10.21 19.38
CA GLY A 106 -49.72 9.66 18.12
C GLY A 106 -50.76 9.49 17.01
N GLY A 107 -52.05 9.72 17.28
CA GLY A 107 -53.12 9.69 16.26
C GLY A 107 -53.30 8.34 15.53
N ALA A 108 -52.53 7.31 15.87
CA ALA A 108 -52.52 6.01 15.22
C ALA A 108 -53.25 4.97 16.08
N VAL A 109 -54.53 4.78 15.75
CA VAL A 109 -55.36 3.56 15.90
C VAL A 109 -55.54 2.99 17.33
N SER A 110 -56.67 3.31 17.97
CA SER A 110 -57.44 2.34 18.77
C SER A 110 -58.90 2.75 19.08
N SER A 111 -59.28 4.02 18.98
CA SER A 111 -60.66 4.42 19.29
C SER A 111 -61.17 5.51 18.36
N GLU A 112 -62.21 5.18 17.57
CA GLU A 112 -63.00 6.08 16.72
C GLU A 112 -63.61 7.28 17.48
N ARG A 113 -63.44 7.37 18.81
CA ARG A 113 -64.01 8.41 19.67
C ARG A 113 -63.01 9.39 20.30
N ALA A 114 -61.69 9.17 20.18
CA ALA A 114 -60.71 9.99 20.88
C ALA A 114 -59.88 10.86 19.93
N THR A 115 -60.09 12.18 19.97
CA THR A 115 -59.23 13.13 19.26
C THR A 115 -57.82 13.13 19.87
N PRO A 116 -56.75 12.94 19.07
CA PRO A 116 -55.39 12.99 19.56
C PRO A 116 -55.08 14.38 20.10
N VAL A 117 -54.13 14.46 21.05
CA VAL A 117 -53.64 15.72 21.58
C VAL A 117 -52.38 16.11 20.80
N PRO A 118 -52.47 17.03 19.82
CA PRO A 118 -51.30 17.46 19.06
C PRO A 118 -50.40 18.35 19.91
N GLY A 119 -49.16 18.55 19.44
CA GLY A 119 -48.21 19.50 20.04
C GLY A 119 -47.12 18.88 20.91
N TYR A 120 -47.09 17.56 21.05
CA TYR A 120 -46.10 16.82 21.84
C TYR A 120 -45.21 15.95 20.96
N ASP A 121 -43.94 15.84 21.34
CA ASP A 121 -43.02 14.79 20.91
C ASP A 121 -42.16 14.32 22.09
N PHE A 122 -42.78 13.51 22.96
CA PHE A 122 -42.11 12.95 24.14
C PHE A 122 -40.84 12.17 23.79
N LEU A 123 -40.75 11.53 22.61
CA LEU A 123 -39.53 10.81 22.22
C LEU A 123 -38.37 11.78 22.01
N VAL A 124 -38.62 12.90 21.34
CA VAL A 124 -37.59 13.90 21.01
C VAL A 124 -37.27 14.81 22.18
N ASN A 125 -38.27 15.24 22.93
CA ASN A 125 -38.15 16.30 23.94
C ASN A 125 -38.04 15.77 25.37
N SER A 126 -38.42 14.50 25.64
CA SER A 126 -38.32 13.88 26.97
C SER A 126 -37.35 12.72 27.01
N VAL A 127 -37.48 11.77 26.08
CA VAL A 127 -36.72 10.50 26.14
C VAL A 127 -35.27 10.70 25.69
N TRP A 128 -35.07 11.22 24.48
CA TRP A 128 -33.73 11.41 23.93
C TRP A 128 -32.82 12.31 24.76
N PRO A 129 -33.25 13.47 25.29
CA PRO A 129 -32.36 14.36 26.04
C PRO A 129 -31.82 13.70 27.32
N GLU A 130 -32.67 12.99 28.06
CA GLU A 130 -32.26 12.29 29.29
C GLU A 130 -31.32 11.11 28.98
N ILE A 131 -31.58 10.35 27.90
CA ILE A 131 -30.66 9.28 27.45
C ILE A 131 -29.31 9.88 27.04
N ALA A 132 -29.31 10.92 26.21
CA ALA A 132 -28.09 11.55 25.71
C ALA A 132 -27.26 12.12 26.88
N GLN A 133 -27.91 12.84 27.80
CA GLN A 133 -27.27 13.36 29.00
C GLN A 133 -26.72 12.25 29.89
N GLY A 134 -27.49 11.18 30.13
CA GLY A 134 -27.04 10.03 30.90
C GLY A 134 -25.81 9.34 30.30
N LEU A 135 -25.77 9.17 28.98
CA LEU A 135 -24.59 8.63 28.28
C LEU A 135 -23.38 9.56 28.40
N GLU A 136 -23.58 10.87 28.30
CA GLU A 136 -22.51 11.86 28.40
C GLU A 136 -21.92 11.98 29.82
N GLU A 137 -22.77 11.92 30.85
CA GLU A 137 -22.36 12.12 32.25
C GLU A 137 -21.85 10.84 32.91
N LYS A 138 -22.48 9.70 32.62
CA LYS A 138 -22.19 8.43 33.30
C LYS A 138 -21.25 7.51 32.54
N LEU A 139 -21.03 7.76 31.24
CA LEU A 139 -20.12 6.96 30.40
C LEU A 139 -19.16 7.85 29.60
N PRO A 140 -18.35 8.71 30.24
CA PRO A 140 -17.37 9.53 29.53
C PRO A 140 -16.33 8.69 28.77
N SER A 141 -16.03 7.49 29.28
CA SER A 141 -15.14 6.49 28.66
C SER A 141 -15.65 5.94 27.33
N LEU A 142 -16.93 6.16 27.00
CA LEU A 142 -17.54 5.79 25.71
C LEU A 142 -16.91 6.57 24.54
N PHE A 143 -16.61 7.86 24.76
CA PHE A 143 -16.18 8.80 23.72
C PHE A 143 -14.66 8.93 23.60
N ASN A 144 -13.88 8.18 24.38
CA ASN A 144 -12.43 8.30 24.44
C ASN A 144 -11.76 7.69 23.19
N PRO A 145 -11.07 8.47 22.35
CA PRO A 145 -10.39 7.96 21.16
C PRO A 145 -9.02 7.33 21.44
N GLY A 146 -8.56 7.28 22.70
CA GLY A 146 -7.23 6.81 23.07
C GLY A 146 -6.93 5.36 22.69
N ASP A 147 -7.96 4.50 22.71
CA ASP A 147 -7.93 3.17 22.12
C ASP A 147 -8.80 3.21 20.85
N PRO A 148 -8.20 3.19 19.65
CA PRO A 148 -8.96 3.35 18.42
C PRO A 148 -9.79 2.11 18.06
N ASP A 149 -9.39 0.90 18.48
CA ASP A 149 -10.15 -0.32 18.22
C ASP A 149 -11.44 -0.32 19.08
N ALA A 150 -11.28 -0.06 20.38
CA ALA A 150 -12.42 0.10 21.27
C ALA A 150 -13.32 1.28 20.87
N PHE A 151 -12.74 2.41 20.49
CA PHE A 151 -13.50 3.58 20.02
C PHE A 151 -14.33 3.25 18.77
N HIS A 152 -13.75 2.56 17.79
CA HIS A 152 -14.48 2.13 16.59
C HIS A 152 -15.66 1.23 16.95
N GLN A 153 -15.43 0.20 17.76
CA GLN A 153 -16.48 -0.73 18.17
C GLN A 153 -17.61 -0.01 18.91
N LYS A 154 -17.26 0.82 19.90
CA LYS A 154 -18.21 1.63 20.67
C LYS A 154 -19.00 2.58 19.77
N TYR A 155 -18.34 3.27 18.85
CA TYR A 155 -18.97 4.17 17.88
C TYR A 155 -19.98 3.42 17.00
N THR A 156 -19.57 2.30 16.41
CA THR A 156 -20.42 1.49 15.50
C THR A 156 -21.67 0.97 16.22
N ILE A 157 -21.53 0.45 17.43
CA ILE A 157 -22.66 0.01 18.26
C ILE A 157 -23.58 1.20 18.60
N SER A 158 -23.00 2.35 18.97
CA SER A 158 -23.76 3.56 19.32
C SER A 158 -24.54 4.14 18.14
N MET A 159 -23.97 4.12 16.93
CA MET A 159 -24.66 4.55 15.71
C MET A 159 -25.75 3.56 15.30
N ASP A 160 -25.59 2.26 15.58
CA ASP A 160 -26.67 1.30 15.39
C ASP A 160 -27.83 1.55 16.35
N PHE A 161 -27.53 1.77 17.63
CA PHE A 161 -28.51 2.21 18.63
C PHE A 161 -29.27 3.46 18.17
N LEU A 162 -28.55 4.47 17.69
CA LEU A 162 -29.16 5.72 17.20
C LEU A 162 -30.13 5.47 16.04
N ARG A 163 -29.72 4.65 15.06
CA ARG A 163 -30.60 4.25 13.94
C ARG A 163 -31.84 3.50 14.43
N ARG A 164 -31.71 2.61 15.42
CA ARG A 164 -32.85 1.89 16.00
C ARG A 164 -33.78 2.84 16.76
N PHE A 165 -33.23 3.80 17.49
CA PHE A 165 -34.01 4.83 18.18
C PHE A 165 -34.78 5.71 17.19
N GLU A 166 -34.14 6.16 16.11
CA GLU A 166 -34.82 6.91 15.03
C GLU A 166 -36.00 6.14 14.42
N ARG A 167 -35.91 4.81 14.31
CA ARG A 167 -37.02 3.97 13.82
C ARG A 167 -38.21 3.92 14.78
N GLN A 168 -38.03 4.27 16.05
CA GLN A 168 -39.13 4.35 17.02
C GLN A 168 -39.92 5.66 16.91
N CYS A 169 -39.38 6.68 16.23
CA CYS A 169 -40.10 7.92 15.93
C CYS A 169 -41.35 7.64 15.08
N GLY A 170 -42.50 8.19 15.48
CA GLY A 170 -43.79 7.92 14.81
C GLY A 170 -43.96 8.57 13.43
N SER A 171 -43.05 9.43 12.99
CA SER A 171 -43.10 10.09 11.67
C SER A 171 -41.75 10.62 11.22
N GLN A 172 -41.58 10.85 9.92
CA GLN A 172 -40.38 11.49 9.37
C GLN A 172 -40.18 12.93 9.87
N ALA A 173 -41.27 13.64 10.21
CA ALA A 173 -41.17 14.96 10.82
C ALA A 173 -40.57 14.89 12.24
N SER A 174 -40.89 13.85 13.00
CA SER A 174 -40.28 13.59 14.32
C SER A 174 -38.79 13.26 14.19
N VAL A 175 -38.40 12.40 13.24
CA VAL A 175 -36.98 12.11 12.97
C VAL A 175 -36.20 13.39 12.61
N LYS A 176 -36.77 14.26 11.77
CA LYS A 176 -36.13 15.56 11.44
C LYS A 176 -35.95 16.45 12.68
N ARG A 177 -36.95 16.47 13.57
CA ARG A 177 -36.87 17.22 14.83
C ARG A 177 -35.86 16.62 15.81
N LEU A 178 -35.78 15.29 15.89
CA LEU A 178 -34.76 14.58 16.66
C LEU A 178 -33.35 14.97 16.19
N ARG A 179 -33.07 14.89 14.89
CA ARG A 179 -31.76 15.23 14.32
C ARG A 179 -31.38 16.70 14.47
N ALA A 180 -32.37 17.60 14.60
CA ALA A 180 -32.17 19.01 14.86
C ALA A 180 -32.11 19.37 16.35
N HIS A 181 -32.36 18.39 17.24
CA HIS A 181 -32.41 18.64 18.68
C HIS A 181 -30.99 18.91 19.23
N PRO A 182 -30.79 19.91 20.13
CA PRO A 182 -29.47 20.22 20.67
C PRO A 182 -28.76 19.04 21.33
N ALA A 183 -29.47 18.20 22.09
CA ALA A 183 -28.90 16.99 22.70
C ALA A 183 -28.42 15.96 21.66
N TYR A 184 -29.07 15.87 20.50
CA TYR A 184 -28.63 15.00 19.40
C TYR A 184 -27.31 15.48 18.80
N HIS A 185 -27.20 16.79 18.59
CA HIS A 185 -25.95 17.40 18.13
C HIS A 185 -24.83 17.29 19.17
N SER A 186 -25.13 17.52 20.45
CA SER A 186 -24.16 17.34 21.55
C SER A 186 -23.59 15.93 21.53
N PHE A 187 -24.44 14.91 21.58
CA PHE A 187 -24.03 13.50 21.56
C PHE A 187 -23.13 13.17 20.35
N ASN A 188 -23.50 13.61 19.15
CA ASN A 188 -22.69 13.38 17.95
C ASN A 188 -21.35 14.13 18.00
N SER A 189 -21.32 15.34 18.56
CA SER A 189 -20.10 16.17 18.65
C SER A 189 -19.05 15.62 19.63
N LYS A 190 -19.47 14.79 20.61
CA LYS A 190 -18.55 14.13 21.55
C LYS A 190 -17.66 13.10 20.87
N TRP A 191 -18.14 12.48 19.78
CA TRP A 191 -17.35 11.53 19.00
C TRP A 191 -16.30 12.28 18.18
N ASN A 192 -15.07 12.33 18.72
CA ASN A 192 -13.96 13.01 18.06
C ASN A 192 -13.36 12.17 16.92
N LEU A 193 -14.12 12.03 15.83
CA LEU A 193 -13.70 11.32 14.61
C LEU A 193 -12.40 11.89 14.00
N PRO A 194 -12.12 13.22 14.05
CA PRO A 194 -10.83 13.74 13.62
C PRO A 194 -9.64 13.16 14.37
N VAL A 195 -9.72 13.05 15.71
CA VAL A 195 -8.63 12.47 16.52
C VAL A 195 -8.50 10.97 16.28
N TYR A 196 -9.62 10.24 16.22
CA TYR A 196 -9.62 8.83 15.83
C TYR A 196 -8.92 8.62 14.48
N PHE A 197 -9.29 9.39 13.46
CA PHE A 197 -8.65 9.31 12.15
C PHE A 197 -7.16 9.66 12.21
N GLN A 198 -6.75 10.62 13.04
CA GLN A 198 -5.34 10.99 13.18
C GLN A 198 -4.51 9.85 13.78
N ILE A 199 -5.04 9.11 14.75
CA ILE A 199 -4.39 7.93 15.32
C ILE A 199 -4.27 6.83 14.27
N ARG A 200 -5.38 6.49 13.59
CA ARG A 200 -5.40 5.49 12.49
C ARG A 200 -4.48 5.86 11.34
N PHE A 201 -4.47 7.13 10.93
CA PHE A 201 -3.57 7.63 9.91
C PHE A 201 -2.11 7.40 10.31
N ARG A 202 -1.74 7.72 11.55
CA ARG A 202 -0.37 7.51 12.04
C ARG A 202 0.00 6.03 12.12
N GLU A 203 -0.93 5.15 12.49
CA GLU A 203 -0.70 3.69 12.47
C GLU A 203 -0.41 3.19 11.06
N VAL A 204 -1.28 3.54 10.10
CA VAL A 204 -1.17 3.08 8.71
C VAL A 204 0.03 3.72 8.01
N ALA A 205 0.07 5.05 7.95
CA ALA A 205 1.13 5.77 7.27
C ALA A 205 2.49 5.59 7.98
N GLY A 206 2.52 5.54 9.31
CA GLY A 206 3.75 5.30 10.07
C GLY A 206 4.31 3.90 9.85
N SER A 207 3.46 2.88 9.78
CA SER A 207 3.88 1.52 9.44
C SER A 207 4.44 1.43 8.03
N LEU A 208 3.81 2.11 7.06
CA LEU A 208 4.29 2.20 5.68
C LEU A 208 5.64 2.91 5.61
N GLU A 209 5.78 4.11 6.17
CA GLU A 209 7.04 4.87 6.15
C GLU A 209 8.19 4.09 6.80
N ALA A 210 7.93 3.40 7.92
CA ALA A 210 8.93 2.55 8.55
C ALA A 210 9.42 1.44 7.60
N ALA A 211 8.54 0.84 6.81
CA ALA A 211 8.90 -0.16 5.81
C ALA A 211 9.66 0.45 4.62
N LEU A 212 9.23 1.61 4.13
CA LEU A 212 9.92 2.32 3.04
C LEU A 212 11.34 2.78 3.45
N ILE A 213 11.53 3.16 4.72
CA ILE A 213 12.86 3.52 5.26
C ILE A 213 13.79 2.31 5.29
N ARG A 214 13.28 1.12 5.63
CA ARG A 214 14.05 -0.14 5.56
C ARG A 214 14.37 -0.54 4.11
N GLY A 215 13.69 0.06 3.13
CA GLY A 215 14.03 -0.04 1.72
C GLY A 215 13.71 -1.41 1.14
N LEU A 216 14.75 -2.14 0.77
CA LEU A 216 14.69 -3.37 -0.03
C LEU A 216 14.80 -4.64 0.84
N GLU A 217 14.25 -4.60 2.04
CA GLU A 217 14.13 -5.77 2.92
C GLU A 217 13.14 -6.77 2.32
N GLU A 218 13.57 -8.03 2.21
CA GLU A 218 12.71 -9.11 1.71
C GLU A 218 11.57 -9.38 2.69
N ALA A 219 10.41 -9.73 2.14
CA ALA A 219 9.26 -10.12 2.96
C ALA A 219 9.55 -11.45 3.69
N PRO A 220 9.24 -11.56 4.99
CA PRO A 220 9.30 -12.83 5.73
C PRO A 220 8.58 -13.97 5.00
N GLY A 221 9.15 -15.18 5.06
CA GLY A 221 8.62 -16.41 4.45
C GLY A 221 7.13 -16.66 4.74
N ASP A 222 6.71 -16.44 5.99
CA ASP A 222 5.33 -16.67 6.43
C ASP A 222 4.31 -15.72 5.77
N LEU A 223 4.75 -14.56 5.26
CA LEU A 223 3.89 -13.58 4.59
C LEU A 223 3.73 -13.87 3.09
N LEU A 224 4.65 -14.63 2.50
CA LEU A 224 4.61 -15.01 1.08
C LEU A 224 3.48 -15.99 0.74
N GLU A 225 2.96 -16.74 1.73
CA GLU A 225 1.83 -17.65 1.54
C GLU A 225 0.48 -16.92 1.44
N LEU A 226 0.35 -15.74 2.05
CA LEU A 226 -0.89 -14.97 2.14
C LEU A 226 -1.01 -13.91 1.03
N ASP A 227 0.07 -13.16 0.79
CA ASP A 227 0.16 -12.15 -0.26
C ASP A 227 1.59 -12.16 -0.83
N PRO A 228 1.82 -12.73 -2.03
CA PRO A 228 3.16 -13.02 -2.53
C PRO A 228 3.85 -11.77 -3.09
N PHE A 229 4.17 -10.82 -2.21
CA PHE A 229 5.11 -9.73 -2.46
C PHE A 229 6.50 -10.15 -2.02
N CYS A 230 7.50 -9.82 -2.83
CA CYS A 230 8.90 -10.11 -2.54
C CYS A 230 9.49 -9.17 -1.49
N LEU A 231 9.05 -7.90 -1.46
CA LEU A 231 9.58 -6.87 -0.57
C LEU A 231 8.59 -6.52 0.54
N LEU A 232 9.13 -6.25 1.73
CA LEU A 232 8.34 -5.80 2.88
C LEU A 232 7.62 -4.47 2.60
N ALA A 233 8.26 -3.55 1.86
CA ALA A 233 7.69 -2.27 1.45
C ALA A 233 6.41 -2.45 0.63
N SER A 234 6.41 -3.36 -0.34
CA SER A 234 5.28 -3.65 -1.21
C SER A 234 4.15 -4.32 -0.43
N HIS A 235 4.47 -5.33 0.38
CA HIS A 235 3.51 -5.99 1.26
C HIS A 235 2.83 -4.99 2.22
N ARG A 236 3.61 -4.10 2.84
CA ARG A 236 3.07 -3.07 3.75
C ARG A 236 2.23 -2.03 3.01
N THR A 237 2.55 -1.72 1.76
CA THR A 237 1.72 -0.87 0.90
C THR A 237 0.35 -1.52 0.68
N TRP A 238 0.30 -2.77 0.23
CA TRP A 238 -0.95 -3.48 0.01
C TRP A 238 -1.77 -3.66 1.30
N SER A 239 -1.14 -4.16 2.36
CA SER A 239 -1.77 -4.33 3.68
C SER A 239 -2.36 -3.02 4.21
N SER A 240 -1.68 -1.89 4.00
CA SER A 240 -2.17 -0.56 4.39
C SER A 240 -3.40 -0.14 3.59
N LEU A 241 -3.41 -0.40 2.27
CA LEU A 241 -4.56 -0.13 1.40
C LEU A 241 -5.78 -0.95 1.83
N SER A 242 -5.61 -2.26 1.99
CA SER A 242 -6.68 -3.17 2.41
C SER A 242 -7.22 -2.80 3.80
N ARG A 243 -6.32 -2.47 4.74
CA ARG A 243 -6.69 -2.05 6.10
C ARG A 243 -7.48 -0.74 6.14
N CYS A 244 -7.25 0.20 5.21
CA CYS A 244 -8.05 1.44 5.15
C CYS A 244 -9.55 1.18 4.92
N TRP A 245 -9.88 0.05 4.30
CA TRP A 245 -11.24 -0.30 3.91
C TRP A 245 -11.78 -1.53 4.64
N SER A 246 -11.05 -2.07 5.61
CA SER A 246 -11.54 -3.15 6.47
C SER A 246 -12.71 -2.69 7.33
N ASP A 247 -13.53 -3.62 7.80
CA ASP A 247 -14.66 -3.33 8.67
C ASP A 247 -14.23 -2.78 10.04
N GLU A 248 -12.99 -3.06 10.46
CA GLU A 248 -12.42 -2.61 11.74
C GLU A 248 -11.97 -1.14 11.74
N LEU A 249 -11.69 -0.57 10.56
CA LEU A 249 -11.18 0.80 10.43
C LEU A 249 -12.21 1.71 9.77
N PHE A 250 -12.94 1.21 8.77
CA PHE A 250 -13.83 1.99 7.93
C PHE A 250 -14.99 2.59 8.72
N LEU A 251 -15.09 3.92 8.74
CA LEU A 251 -16.25 4.64 9.22
C LEU A 251 -16.86 5.45 8.06
N PRO A 252 -18.19 5.36 7.81
CA PRO A 252 -18.87 6.08 6.74
C PRO A 252 -18.52 7.58 6.65
N LEU A 253 -18.52 8.27 7.79
CA LEU A 253 -18.22 9.71 7.87
C LEU A 253 -16.76 10.06 7.53
N LEU A 254 -15.87 9.07 7.53
CA LEU A 254 -14.45 9.22 7.21
C LEU A 254 -14.07 8.73 5.83
N ALA A 255 -15.02 8.25 5.01
CA ALA A 255 -14.77 7.70 3.69
C ALA A 255 -13.92 8.64 2.80
N HIS A 256 -14.22 9.94 2.80
CA HIS A 256 -13.45 10.94 2.05
C HIS A 256 -11.97 11.03 2.49
N ARG A 257 -11.68 10.85 3.78
CA ARG A 257 -10.31 10.86 4.32
C ARG A 257 -9.58 9.56 4.05
N LEU A 258 -10.29 8.43 4.12
CA LEU A 258 -9.75 7.10 3.79
C LEU A 258 -9.42 6.98 2.30
N TRP A 259 -10.27 7.54 1.44
CA TRP A 259 -9.98 7.66 0.02
C TRP A 259 -8.74 8.51 -0.25
N ARG A 260 -8.64 9.68 0.40
CA ARG A 260 -7.42 10.50 0.32
C ARG A 260 -6.18 9.73 0.78
N LEU A 261 -6.26 9.01 1.90
CA LEU A 261 -5.15 8.19 2.40
C LEU A 261 -4.76 7.08 1.41
N THR A 262 -5.74 6.44 0.77
CA THR A 262 -5.52 5.42 -0.28
C THR A 262 -4.65 5.98 -1.41
N LEU A 263 -5.02 7.15 -1.95
CA LEU A 263 -4.25 7.82 -3.00
C LEU A 263 -2.86 8.27 -2.50
N GLN A 264 -2.75 8.74 -1.25
CA GLN A 264 -1.48 9.13 -0.65
C GLN A 264 -0.52 7.94 -0.49
N ILE A 265 -1.03 6.76 -0.10
CA ILE A 265 -0.24 5.53 0.00
C ILE A 265 0.33 5.15 -1.38
N LEU A 266 -0.51 5.16 -2.42
CA LEU A 266 -0.09 4.83 -3.79
C LEU A 266 0.92 5.83 -4.33
N ALA A 267 0.67 7.14 -4.16
CA ALA A 267 1.58 8.18 -4.56
C ALA A 267 2.93 8.06 -3.85
N ARG A 268 2.92 7.77 -2.54
CA ARG A 268 4.15 7.61 -1.76
C ARG A 268 4.97 6.41 -2.21
N PHE A 269 4.32 5.28 -2.49
CA PHE A 269 4.99 4.10 -3.03
C PHE A 269 5.55 4.33 -4.44
N SER A 270 4.83 5.05 -5.30
CA SER A 270 5.33 5.46 -6.63
C SER A 270 6.58 6.33 -6.54
N VAL A 271 6.62 7.29 -5.61
CA VAL A 271 7.82 8.10 -5.33
C VAL A 271 8.97 7.22 -4.86
N PHE A 272 8.73 6.29 -3.94
CA PHE A 272 9.74 5.34 -3.48
C PHE A 272 10.31 4.50 -4.63
N ALA A 273 9.45 3.91 -5.48
CA ALA A 273 9.89 3.15 -6.65
C ALA A 273 10.69 4.00 -7.65
N SER A 274 10.28 5.25 -7.86
CA SER A 274 11.00 6.20 -8.71
C SER A 274 12.39 6.53 -8.14
N GLU A 275 12.51 6.73 -6.83
CA GLU A 275 13.79 6.98 -6.15
C GLU A 275 14.75 5.81 -6.27
N LEU A 276 14.26 4.57 -6.24
CA LEU A 276 15.06 3.36 -6.42
C LEU A 276 15.73 3.31 -7.79
N SER A 277 15.05 3.75 -8.85
CA SER A 277 15.64 3.80 -10.20
C SER A 277 16.89 4.69 -10.29
N ARG A 278 17.04 5.66 -9.38
CA ARG A 278 18.14 6.63 -9.35
C ARG A 278 19.33 6.19 -8.49
N ARG A 279 19.21 5.13 -7.68
CA ARG A 279 20.32 4.65 -6.83
C ARG A 279 21.35 3.87 -7.66
N PRO A 280 22.65 3.92 -7.31
CA PRO A 280 23.69 3.17 -8.01
C PRO A 280 23.55 1.65 -7.78
N ILE A 281 23.91 0.85 -8.79
CA ILE A 281 23.89 -0.62 -8.70
C ILE A 281 25.21 -1.10 -8.09
N SER A 282 25.16 -2.09 -7.19
CA SER A 282 26.35 -2.72 -6.62
C SER A 282 26.86 -3.83 -7.55
N ASN A 283 27.95 -3.58 -8.29
CA ASN A 283 28.59 -4.60 -9.11
C ASN A 283 29.47 -5.51 -8.24
N GLU A 284 28.87 -6.50 -7.58
CA GLU A 284 29.61 -7.54 -6.84
C GLU A 284 30.55 -8.37 -7.75
N SER A 285 30.20 -8.50 -9.03
CA SER A 285 30.96 -9.29 -10.03
C SER A 285 32.36 -8.76 -10.34
N ALA A 286 32.67 -7.49 -10.04
CA ALA A 286 33.99 -6.91 -10.29
C ALA A 286 35.03 -7.23 -9.20
N LYS A 287 34.60 -7.72 -8.02
CA LYS A 287 35.50 -7.94 -6.87
C LYS A 287 36.27 -9.26 -6.93
N GLU A 288 35.82 -10.26 -7.70
CA GLU A 288 36.54 -11.54 -7.80
C GLU A 288 37.81 -11.48 -8.66
N ILE A 289 38.01 -10.45 -9.50
CA ILE A 289 39.15 -10.38 -10.45
C ILE A 289 40.42 -9.74 -9.82
N LYS A 290 40.37 -9.21 -8.59
CA LYS A 290 41.55 -8.61 -7.93
C LYS A 290 41.88 -9.26 -6.59
N LYS A 291 42.57 -10.40 -6.64
CA LYS A 291 43.49 -10.80 -5.56
C LYS A 291 44.88 -11.09 -6.12
N PRO A 292 45.88 -10.30 -5.72
CA PRO A 292 47.20 -10.86 -5.41
C PRO A 292 47.45 -10.81 -3.91
N LEU A 293 47.98 -11.92 -3.39
CA LEU A 293 48.50 -12.05 -2.04
C LEU A 293 49.70 -11.10 -1.83
N VAL A 294 49.76 -10.39 -0.69
CA VAL A 294 50.98 -10.23 0.12
C VAL A 294 50.59 -10.03 1.59
N ALA A 295 51.22 -10.83 2.46
CA ALA A 295 51.16 -10.78 3.91
C ALA A 295 52.07 -9.68 4.49
N GLY A 296 51.68 -9.08 5.62
CA GLY A 296 52.55 -8.12 6.33
C GLY A 296 51.95 -7.48 7.58
N SER A 297 51.95 -8.25 8.67
CA SER A 297 52.07 -7.90 10.11
C SER A 297 52.00 -6.45 10.64
N LYS A 298 51.30 -6.35 11.80
CA LYS A 298 51.54 -5.53 13.03
C LYS A 298 51.32 -4.01 12.95
N ASP A 299 50.90 -3.29 13.97
CA ASP A 299 50.40 -3.50 15.35
C ASP A 299 49.86 -2.11 15.79
N SER A 300 48.90 -2.05 16.73
CA SER A 300 48.75 -1.10 17.88
C SER A 300 48.99 0.42 17.67
N SER A 301 48.31 1.41 18.25
CA SER A 301 47.29 1.56 19.31
C SER A 301 47.11 3.07 19.59
N ALA A 302 45.89 3.48 19.96
CA ALA A 302 45.52 4.55 20.93
C ALA A 302 46.07 6.00 20.84
N SER A 303 45.14 6.97 20.79
CA SER A 303 45.15 8.13 21.70
C SER A 303 43.77 8.82 21.77
N GLN A 304 43.26 8.98 23.00
CA GLN A 304 42.07 9.73 23.40
C GLN A 304 42.33 11.25 23.50
N GLY A 305 41.23 12.03 23.47
CA GLY A 305 41.10 13.42 23.95
C GLY A 305 41.01 14.43 22.81
N GLY A 306 40.02 15.32 22.66
CA GLY A 306 38.99 15.85 23.55
C GLY A 306 39.00 17.38 23.42
N ASN A 307 37.98 17.99 22.79
CA ASN A 307 37.34 19.27 23.14
C ASN A 307 36.48 19.87 22.02
N GLU A 308 35.61 20.77 22.46
CA GLU A 308 34.33 21.22 21.92
C GLU A 308 34.37 22.26 20.79
N ASP A 309 33.24 22.30 20.08
CA ASP A 309 32.54 23.46 19.50
C ASP A 309 33.18 24.30 18.38
N GLN A 310 32.69 24.11 17.15
CA GLN A 310 32.09 25.12 16.26
C GLN A 310 32.06 24.62 14.80
N GLY A 311 30.92 24.74 14.14
CA GLY A 311 30.87 24.70 12.68
C GLY A 311 29.66 23.99 12.10
N ARG A 312 28.62 24.77 11.80
CA ARG A 312 27.48 24.41 10.95
C ARG A 312 27.98 23.98 9.56
N GLY A 313 28.17 22.67 9.37
CA GLY A 313 28.46 22.05 8.08
C GLY A 313 27.18 21.65 7.33
N PRO A 314 27.19 21.59 5.99
CA PRO A 314 26.03 21.19 5.21
C PRO A 314 25.74 19.71 5.46
N SER A 315 24.45 19.40 5.54
CA SER A 315 23.84 18.08 5.68
C SER A 315 24.71 16.94 5.13
N GLU A 316 25.12 16.02 6.00
CA GLU A 316 25.62 14.71 5.62
C GLU A 316 24.55 14.02 4.76
N GLU A 317 24.73 14.04 3.45
CA GLU A 317 24.03 13.13 2.55
C GLU A 317 24.40 11.70 2.98
N LYS A 318 23.44 10.99 3.58
CA LYS A 318 23.58 9.56 3.86
C LYS A 318 24.14 8.87 2.61
N PRO A 319 25.11 7.94 2.75
CA PRO A 319 25.63 7.20 1.61
C PRO A 319 24.45 6.57 0.88
N VAL A 320 24.32 6.85 -0.42
CA VAL A 320 23.26 6.23 -1.22
C VAL A 320 23.56 4.73 -1.26
N GLU A 321 22.78 3.96 -0.51
CA GLU A 321 22.88 2.50 -0.47
C GLU A 321 22.79 1.95 -1.89
N SER A 322 23.80 1.18 -2.28
CA SER A 322 23.86 0.52 -3.58
C SER A 322 22.82 -0.60 -3.66
N ILE A 323 22.08 -0.68 -4.77
CA ILE A 323 21.04 -1.68 -4.98
C ILE A 323 21.61 -2.89 -5.72
N SER A 324 21.19 -4.10 -5.35
CA SER A 324 21.50 -5.33 -6.12
C SER A 324 20.52 -5.56 -7.27
N SER A 325 20.99 -6.23 -8.33
CA SER A 325 20.16 -6.61 -9.49
C SER A 325 18.91 -7.40 -9.09
N THR A 326 19.06 -8.36 -8.17
CA THR A 326 17.97 -9.18 -7.61
C THR A 326 16.90 -8.33 -6.93
N GLN A 327 17.30 -7.30 -6.18
CA GLN A 327 16.35 -6.39 -5.54
C GLN A 327 15.58 -5.54 -6.57
N LEU A 328 16.22 -5.07 -7.64
CA LEU A 328 15.51 -4.36 -8.73
C LEU A 328 14.46 -5.26 -9.39
N VAL A 329 14.81 -6.54 -9.60
CA VAL A 329 13.86 -7.55 -10.11
C VAL A 329 12.65 -7.70 -9.18
N TYR A 330 12.87 -7.75 -7.87
CA TYR A 330 11.78 -7.81 -6.89
C TYR A 330 10.89 -6.56 -6.89
N VAL A 331 11.47 -5.36 -7.04
CA VAL A 331 10.68 -4.12 -7.15
C VAL A 331 9.75 -4.19 -8.37
N VAL A 332 10.26 -4.63 -9.51
CA VAL A 332 9.45 -4.73 -10.74
C VAL A 332 8.37 -5.81 -10.62
N ALA A 333 8.70 -6.97 -10.05
CA ALA A 333 7.72 -8.04 -9.79
C ALA A 333 6.58 -7.55 -8.88
N ASP A 334 6.93 -6.86 -7.80
CA ASP A 334 5.96 -6.34 -6.85
C ASP A 334 5.11 -5.19 -7.42
N LEU A 335 5.67 -4.36 -8.29
CA LEU A 335 4.93 -3.31 -9.01
C LEU A 335 3.88 -3.92 -9.95
N ASP A 336 4.25 -4.95 -10.70
CA ASP A 336 3.31 -5.68 -11.55
C ASP A 336 2.20 -6.32 -10.69
N ARG A 337 2.56 -6.99 -9.60
CA ARG A 337 1.60 -7.60 -8.66
C ARG A 337 0.64 -6.57 -8.05
N LEU A 338 1.16 -5.43 -7.60
CA LEU A 338 0.33 -4.36 -7.04
C LEU A 338 -0.66 -3.85 -8.09
N GLN A 339 -0.24 -3.70 -9.34
CA GLN A 339 -1.12 -3.28 -10.43
C GLN A 339 -2.23 -4.30 -10.74
N GLU A 340 -1.98 -5.59 -10.54
CA GLU A 340 -2.96 -6.67 -10.68
C GLU A 340 -4.01 -6.66 -9.56
N GLN A 341 -3.62 -6.31 -8.32
CA GLN A 341 -4.51 -6.33 -7.16
C GLN A 341 -5.34 -5.03 -6.99
N LEU A 342 -4.89 -3.90 -7.53
CA LEU A 342 -5.61 -2.61 -7.43
C LEU A 342 -7.08 -2.65 -7.90
N PRO A 343 -7.46 -3.37 -8.97
CA PRO A 343 -8.86 -3.60 -9.32
C PRO A 343 -9.69 -4.28 -8.22
N GLU A 344 -9.13 -5.25 -7.49
CA GLU A 344 -9.83 -5.94 -6.40
C GLU A 344 -10.10 -5.01 -5.22
N LEU A 345 -9.16 -4.10 -4.94
CA LEU A 345 -9.36 -3.03 -3.97
C LEU A 345 -10.56 -2.14 -4.36
N LEU A 346 -10.70 -1.81 -5.65
CA LEU A 346 -11.83 -1.00 -6.13
C LEU A 346 -13.17 -1.72 -5.90
N GLU A 347 -13.24 -3.03 -6.12
CA GLU A 347 -14.44 -3.83 -5.84
C GLU A 347 -14.80 -3.86 -4.34
N THR A 348 -13.81 -3.73 -3.45
CA THR A 348 -14.04 -3.59 -2.00
C THR A 348 -14.55 -2.19 -1.62
N ILE A 349 -14.05 -1.15 -2.30
CA ILE A 349 -14.38 0.26 -2.02
C ILE A 349 -15.79 0.62 -2.48
N LYS A 350 -16.19 0.16 -3.68
CA LYS A 350 -17.48 0.48 -4.31
C LYS A 350 -18.68 0.30 -3.37
N PRO A 351 -18.96 -0.90 -2.80
CA PRO A 351 -20.15 -1.11 -1.97
C PRO A 351 -20.15 -0.22 -0.71
N LYS A 352 -18.98 0.08 -0.14
CA LYS A 352 -18.85 0.96 1.03
C LYS A 352 -19.16 2.42 0.69
N LEU A 353 -18.83 2.86 -0.52
CA LEU A 353 -19.17 4.19 -1.02
C LEU A 353 -20.65 4.28 -1.46
N GLU A 354 -21.21 3.24 -2.06
CA GLU A 354 -22.64 3.17 -2.39
C GLU A 354 -23.50 3.29 -1.13
N MET A 355 -23.11 2.63 -0.04
CA MET A 355 -23.81 2.69 1.24
C MET A 355 -23.92 4.12 1.80
N ILE A 356 -22.98 5.00 1.49
CA ILE A 356 -23.02 6.41 1.92
C ILE A 356 -23.68 7.35 0.91
N GLY A 357 -24.28 6.80 -0.16
CA GLY A 357 -24.95 7.57 -1.21
C GLY A 357 -23.99 8.24 -2.21
N PHE A 358 -22.77 7.71 -2.37
CA PHE A 358 -21.86 8.20 -3.39
C PHE A 358 -22.21 7.62 -4.77
N GLU A 359 -22.25 8.47 -5.80
CA GLU A 359 -22.70 8.08 -7.14
C GLU A 359 -21.60 8.20 -8.23
N ASN A 360 -20.59 9.04 -8.02
CA ASN A 360 -19.61 9.39 -9.05
C ASN A 360 -18.41 8.41 -9.13
N PHE A 361 -18.68 7.14 -9.44
CA PHE A 361 -17.66 6.09 -9.53
C PHE A 361 -16.66 6.27 -10.69
N SER A 362 -17.00 7.07 -11.70
CA SER A 362 -16.07 7.40 -12.78
C SER A 362 -14.86 8.19 -12.26
N SER A 363 -15.08 9.09 -11.30
CA SER A 363 -13.99 9.88 -10.69
C SER A 363 -13.07 9.04 -9.81
N ILE A 364 -13.62 8.06 -9.09
CA ILE A 364 -12.85 7.08 -8.28
C ILE A 364 -11.99 6.21 -9.20
N SER A 365 -12.59 5.70 -10.28
CA SER A 365 -11.89 4.87 -11.26
C SER A 365 -10.78 5.65 -11.98
N ALA A 366 -11.04 6.90 -12.38
CA ALA A 366 -10.06 7.77 -13.02
C ALA A 366 -8.86 8.07 -12.10
N ALA A 367 -9.10 8.44 -10.84
CA ALA A 367 -8.02 8.72 -9.89
C ALA A 367 -7.18 7.47 -9.55
N LEU A 368 -7.79 6.29 -9.56
CA LEU A 368 -7.05 5.03 -9.42
C LEU A 368 -6.22 4.73 -10.67
N GLU A 369 -6.75 5.00 -11.87
CA GLU A 369 -6.02 4.82 -13.12
C GLU A 369 -4.82 5.78 -13.24
N ASP A 370 -4.94 7.02 -12.75
CA ASP A 370 -3.81 7.96 -12.64
C ASP A 370 -2.71 7.40 -11.72
N SER A 371 -3.11 6.75 -10.61
CA SER A 371 -2.18 6.11 -9.68
C SER A 371 -1.50 4.89 -10.32
N ARG A 372 -2.25 4.07 -11.08
CA ARG A 372 -1.70 2.94 -11.84
C ARG A 372 -0.72 3.40 -12.91
N SER A 373 -1.05 4.48 -13.63
CA SER A 373 -0.18 5.10 -14.63
C SER A 373 1.14 5.57 -14.00
N SER A 374 1.08 6.19 -12.82
CA SER A 374 2.27 6.65 -12.08
C SER A 374 3.17 5.49 -11.62
N LEU A 375 2.59 4.36 -11.21
CA LEU A 375 3.32 3.14 -10.87
C LEU A 375 3.95 2.50 -12.13
N SER A 376 3.17 2.37 -13.21
CA SER A 376 3.66 1.82 -14.48
C SER A 376 4.77 2.67 -15.10
N ALA A 377 4.77 3.98 -14.89
CA ALA A 377 5.82 4.88 -15.38
C ALA A 377 7.20 4.60 -14.74
N CYS A 378 7.25 3.91 -13.60
CA CYS A 378 8.51 3.52 -12.95
C CYS A 378 9.16 2.30 -13.63
N VAL A 379 8.37 1.43 -14.26
CA VAL A 379 8.82 0.13 -14.79
C VAL A 379 9.89 0.27 -15.88
N PRO A 380 9.79 1.18 -16.87
CA PRO A 380 10.82 1.33 -17.90
C PRO A 380 12.19 1.72 -17.33
N ALA A 381 12.22 2.69 -16.40
CA ALA A 381 13.47 3.14 -15.80
C ALA A 381 14.14 2.03 -14.98
N LEU A 382 13.37 1.28 -14.19
CA LEU A 382 13.89 0.12 -13.45
C LEU A 382 14.35 -1.01 -14.39
N SER A 383 13.60 -1.27 -15.46
CA SER A 383 13.94 -2.26 -16.48
C SER A 383 15.27 -1.93 -17.17
N SER A 384 15.48 -0.68 -17.57
CA SER A 384 16.76 -0.26 -18.19
C SER A 384 17.95 -0.48 -17.26
N ARG A 385 17.76 -0.36 -15.94
CA ARG A 385 18.82 -0.62 -14.95
C ARG A 385 19.16 -2.10 -14.84
N VAL A 386 18.15 -2.97 -14.86
CA VAL A 386 18.35 -4.43 -14.90
C VAL A 386 19.05 -4.84 -16.20
N ILE A 387 18.61 -4.31 -17.33
CA ILE A 387 19.21 -4.57 -18.65
C ILE A 387 20.68 -4.13 -18.66
N GLN A 388 20.99 -2.93 -18.17
CA GLN A 388 22.35 -2.41 -18.09
C GLN A 388 23.26 -3.31 -17.25
N ASP A 389 22.81 -3.72 -16.06
CA ASP A 389 23.59 -4.59 -15.16
C ASP A 389 23.84 -5.97 -15.79
N LEU A 390 22.81 -6.60 -16.37
CA LEU A 390 22.94 -7.88 -17.08
C LEU A 390 23.94 -7.78 -18.24
N SER A 391 23.82 -6.72 -19.03
CA SER A 391 24.67 -6.43 -20.19
C SER A 391 26.12 -6.18 -19.79
N GLU A 392 26.36 -5.38 -18.75
CA GLU A 392 27.70 -5.10 -18.20
C GLU A 392 28.34 -6.35 -17.59
N SER A 393 27.57 -7.13 -16.82
CA SER A 393 28.02 -8.39 -16.24
C SER A 393 28.43 -9.38 -17.32
N CYS A 394 27.58 -9.60 -18.33
CA CYS A 394 27.89 -10.44 -19.49
C CYS A 394 29.17 -9.97 -20.21
N PHE A 395 29.21 -8.69 -20.58
CA PHE A 395 30.32 -8.13 -21.34
C PHE A 395 31.65 -8.18 -20.59
N SER A 396 31.63 -8.08 -19.25
CA SER A 396 32.84 -8.20 -18.43
C SER A 396 33.59 -9.52 -18.65
N TYR A 397 32.86 -10.62 -18.88
CA TYR A 397 33.43 -11.93 -19.22
C TYR A 397 33.75 -12.05 -20.71
N LEU A 398 32.93 -11.46 -21.59
CA LEU A 398 33.19 -11.48 -23.05
C LEU A 398 34.50 -10.78 -23.45
N LYS A 399 35.03 -9.88 -22.60
CA LYS A 399 36.39 -9.34 -22.74
C LYS A 399 37.48 -10.42 -22.75
N GLY A 400 37.18 -11.63 -22.29
CA GLY A 400 38.06 -12.80 -22.39
C GLY A 400 38.53 -13.10 -23.82
N ALA A 401 37.79 -12.65 -24.85
CA ALA A 401 38.24 -12.76 -26.25
C ALA A 401 39.58 -12.04 -26.52
N LEU A 402 39.91 -10.99 -25.76
CA LEU A 402 41.19 -10.28 -25.88
C LEU A 402 42.40 -11.16 -25.51
N GLU A 403 42.19 -12.19 -24.67
CA GLU A 403 43.25 -13.10 -24.23
C GLU A 403 43.41 -14.31 -25.17
N VAL A 404 42.44 -14.57 -26.07
CA VAL A 404 42.48 -15.69 -27.01
C VAL A 404 43.77 -15.71 -27.85
N PRO A 405 44.27 -14.58 -28.41
CA PRO A 405 45.55 -14.57 -29.10
C PRO A 405 46.73 -15.02 -28.25
N ARG A 406 46.74 -14.68 -26.96
CA ARG A 406 47.82 -15.07 -26.03
C ARG A 406 47.77 -16.56 -25.68
N LEU A 407 46.58 -17.16 -25.70
CA LEU A 407 46.40 -18.59 -25.41
C LEU A 407 46.97 -19.52 -26.48
N TYR A 408 47.02 -19.08 -27.74
CA TYR A 408 47.47 -19.92 -28.87
C TYR A 408 48.85 -19.55 -29.39
N ARG A 409 49.25 -18.26 -29.34
CA ARG A 409 50.55 -17.85 -29.86
C ARG A 409 51.69 -18.45 -29.06
N ARG A 410 52.49 -19.32 -29.71
CA ARG A 410 53.71 -19.92 -29.14
C ARG A 410 53.50 -20.76 -27.88
N THR A 411 52.29 -21.29 -27.68
CA THR A 411 51.96 -22.11 -26.50
C THR A 411 51.90 -23.61 -26.81
N ASN A 412 52.10 -24.02 -28.07
CA ASN A 412 51.92 -25.41 -28.56
C ASN A 412 50.56 -26.03 -28.17
N LYS A 413 49.55 -25.20 -27.88
CA LYS A 413 48.22 -25.65 -27.49
C LYS A 413 47.53 -26.39 -28.64
N GLU A 414 46.74 -27.41 -28.32
CA GLU A 414 45.98 -28.21 -29.29
C GLU A 414 44.97 -27.37 -30.07
N VAL A 415 44.48 -27.91 -31.19
CA VAL A 415 43.46 -27.27 -32.01
C VAL A 415 42.15 -27.19 -31.19
N PRO A 416 41.49 -26.02 -31.10
CA PRO A 416 40.28 -25.89 -30.31
C PRO A 416 39.11 -26.69 -30.88
N THR A 417 38.39 -27.39 -29.99
CA THR A 417 37.21 -28.20 -30.30
C THR A 417 35.95 -27.72 -29.57
N THR A 418 36.10 -26.96 -28.49
CA THR A 418 35.01 -26.43 -27.67
C THR A 418 35.12 -24.92 -27.52
N ALA A 419 34.01 -24.27 -27.16
CA ALA A 419 34.00 -22.86 -26.82
C ALA A 419 34.89 -22.55 -25.60
N SER A 420 35.32 -21.30 -25.50
CA SER A 420 36.12 -20.75 -24.41
C SER A 420 35.33 -20.74 -23.10
N ALA A 421 36.00 -21.04 -21.99
CA ALA A 421 35.36 -21.09 -20.66
C ALA A 421 34.70 -19.77 -20.23
N TYR A 422 35.19 -18.62 -20.73
CA TYR A 422 34.58 -17.32 -20.41
C TYR A 422 33.15 -17.18 -20.97
N MET A 423 32.79 -17.94 -22.00
CA MET A 423 31.47 -17.84 -22.62
C MET A 423 30.37 -18.39 -21.70
N GLU A 424 30.66 -19.48 -21.00
CA GLU A 424 29.75 -20.02 -19.98
C GLU A 424 29.55 -19.01 -18.84
N SER A 425 30.63 -18.41 -18.36
CA SER A 425 30.58 -17.38 -17.33
C SER A 425 29.82 -16.13 -17.78
N ALA A 426 29.94 -15.74 -19.06
CA ALA A 426 29.23 -14.59 -19.64
C ALA A 426 27.71 -14.80 -19.67
N LEU A 427 27.25 -16.03 -19.85
CA LEU A 427 25.83 -16.37 -20.00
C LEU A 427 25.14 -16.73 -18.69
N LYS A 428 25.91 -17.04 -17.64
CA LYS A 428 25.40 -17.37 -16.30
C LYS A 428 24.39 -16.35 -15.73
N PRO A 429 24.57 -15.02 -15.85
CA PRO A 429 23.60 -14.04 -15.35
C PRO A 429 22.21 -14.17 -15.99
N PHE A 430 22.14 -14.47 -17.29
CA PHE A 430 20.87 -14.65 -18.01
C PHE A 430 20.16 -15.93 -17.58
N HIS A 431 20.90 -17.02 -17.40
CA HIS A 431 20.37 -18.29 -16.88
C HIS A 431 19.86 -18.14 -15.44
N GLN A 432 20.56 -17.37 -14.61
CA GLN A 432 20.13 -17.07 -13.24
C GLN A 432 18.83 -16.26 -13.22
N LEU A 433 18.70 -15.25 -14.09
CA LEU A 433 17.46 -14.49 -14.23
C LEU A 433 16.29 -15.39 -14.65
N GLN A 434 16.50 -16.23 -15.67
CA GLN A 434 15.47 -17.10 -16.23
C GLN A 434 15.03 -18.21 -15.27
N SER A 435 15.95 -18.76 -14.47
CA SER A 435 15.65 -19.83 -13.50
C SER A 435 15.16 -19.31 -12.15
N GLY A 436 15.74 -18.20 -11.65
CA GLY A 436 15.45 -17.68 -10.32
C GLY A 436 14.16 -16.85 -10.21
N HIS A 437 13.66 -16.32 -11.33
CA HIS A 437 12.55 -15.34 -11.32
C HIS A 437 11.38 -15.69 -12.26
N LYS A 438 11.36 -16.91 -12.82
CA LYS A 438 10.35 -17.34 -13.80
C LYS A 438 8.91 -17.23 -13.30
N ASP A 439 8.69 -17.50 -12.02
CA ASP A 439 7.34 -17.51 -11.42
C ASP A 439 6.94 -16.15 -10.83
N LYS A 440 7.87 -15.19 -10.79
CA LYS A 440 7.69 -13.87 -10.18
C LYS A 440 7.46 -12.75 -11.20
N LEU A 441 7.94 -12.91 -12.43
CA LEU A 441 7.86 -11.90 -13.49
C LEU A 441 6.99 -12.39 -14.66
N ARG A 442 6.41 -11.44 -15.40
CA ARG A 442 5.74 -11.76 -16.65
C ARG A 442 6.73 -12.32 -17.68
N PRO A 443 6.41 -13.43 -18.38
CA PRO A 443 7.33 -14.04 -19.34
C PRO A 443 7.79 -13.10 -20.45
N SER A 444 6.89 -12.22 -20.93
CA SER A 444 7.20 -11.22 -21.96
C SER A 444 8.24 -10.20 -21.51
N LEU A 445 8.20 -9.78 -20.23
CA LEU A 445 9.15 -8.82 -19.68
C LEU A 445 10.54 -9.43 -19.53
N VAL A 446 10.61 -10.68 -19.04
CA VAL A 446 11.88 -11.42 -18.97
C VAL A 446 12.48 -11.57 -20.37
N GLN A 447 11.67 -11.97 -21.35
CA GLN A 447 12.14 -12.11 -22.74
C GLN A 447 12.69 -10.80 -23.30
N GLN A 448 12.00 -9.67 -23.05
CA GLN A 448 12.47 -8.34 -23.44
C GLN A 448 13.82 -8.01 -22.81
N TRP A 449 13.98 -8.22 -21.49
CA TRP A 449 15.23 -7.93 -20.79
C TRP A 449 16.39 -8.76 -21.32
N LEU A 450 16.16 -10.07 -21.56
CA LEU A 450 17.17 -10.95 -22.13
C LEU A 450 17.57 -10.48 -23.54
N GLU A 451 16.61 -10.15 -24.40
CA GLU A 451 16.85 -9.71 -25.78
C GLU A 451 17.65 -8.39 -25.84
N GLU A 452 17.27 -7.40 -25.04
CA GLU A 452 17.94 -6.09 -25.01
C GLU A 452 19.36 -6.18 -24.42
N ALA A 453 19.54 -6.90 -23.30
CA ALA A 453 20.85 -7.04 -22.67
C ALA A 453 21.81 -7.92 -23.50
N LEU A 454 21.32 -8.96 -24.16
CA LEU A 454 22.10 -9.74 -25.12
C LEU A 454 22.47 -8.91 -26.34
N SER A 455 21.57 -8.07 -26.85
CA SER A 455 21.85 -7.18 -27.98
C SER A 455 22.97 -6.20 -27.67
N GLU A 456 22.96 -5.55 -26.51
CA GLU A 456 24.00 -4.60 -26.12
C GLU A 456 25.34 -5.29 -25.84
N SER A 457 25.35 -6.42 -25.12
CA SER A 457 26.58 -7.17 -24.86
C SER A 457 27.17 -7.80 -26.13
N THR A 458 26.34 -8.32 -27.04
CA THR A 458 26.76 -8.87 -28.34
C THR A 458 27.31 -7.79 -29.26
N HIS A 459 26.73 -6.59 -29.25
CA HIS A 459 27.24 -5.46 -30.03
C HIS A 459 28.68 -5.10 -29.60
N ARG A 460 28.91 -4.91 -28.30
CA ARG A 460 30.24 -4.63 -27.75
C ARG A 460 31.23 -5.79 -27.97
N TYR A 461 30.73 -7.01 -27.92
CA TYR A 461 31.54 -8.20 -28.22
C TYR A 461 31.94 -8.26 -29.70
N CYS A 462 31.05 -7.88 -30.61
CA CYS A 462 31.34 -7.81 -32.04
C CYS A 462 32.48 -6.83 -32.34
N GLU A 463 32.49 -5.65 -31.69
CA GLU A 463 33.61 -4.70 -31.79
C GLU A 463 34.91 -5.31 -31.26
N THR A 464 34.85 -5.96 -30.09
CA THR A 464 36.02 -6.63 -29.48
C THR A 464 36.60 -7.71 -30.39
N VAL A 465 35.76 -8.58 -30.96
CA VAL A 465 36.18 -9.66 -31.87
C VAL A 465 36.73 -9.09 -33.18
N SER A 466 36.10 -8.04 -33.72
CA SER A 466 36.60 -7.32 -34.90
C SER A 466 38.02 -6.78 -34.68
N ASP A 467 38.26 -6.15 -33.52
CA ASP A 467 39.58 -5.63 -33.16
C ASP A 467 40.63 -6.74 -33.03
N VAL A 468 40.27 -7.85 -32.37
CA VAL A 468 41.14 -9.03 -32.24
C VAL A 468 41.51 -9.60 -33.61
N LEU A 469 40.52 -9.82 -34.49
CA LEU A 469 40.76 -10.36 -35.82
C LEU A 469 41.58 -9.40 -36.69
N SER A 470 41.33 -8.09 -36.59
CA SER A 470 42.13 -7.08 -37.30
C SER A 470 43.59 -7.10 -36.86
N SER A 471 43.84 -7.28 -35.56
CA SER A 471 45.18 -7.40 -34.97
C SER A 471 45.88 -8.69 -35.42
N VAL A 472 45.17 -9.82 -35.41
CA VAL A 472 45.66 -11.10 -35.94
C VAL A 472 46.05 -10.96 -37.41
N LYS A 473 45.18 -10.39 -38.25
CA LYS A 473 45.45 -10.17 -39.69
C LYS A 473 46.67 -9.28 -39.94
N LYS A 474 46.80 -8.17 -39.20
CA LYS A 474 47.96 -7.27 -39.30
C LYS A 474 49.26 -7.97 -38.90
N MET A 475 49.23 -8.78 -37.83
CA MET A 475 50.40 -9.51 -37.36
C MET A 475 50.78 -10.65 -38.30
N GLU A 476 49.80 -11.38 -38.84
CA GLU A 476 50.05 -12.41 -39.84
C GLU A 476 50.70 -11.82 -41.10
N ALA A 477 50.18 -10.68 -41.59
CA ALA A 477 50.74 -9.97 -42.74
C ALA A 477 52.18 -9.49 -42.49
N SER A 478 52.50 -9.02 -41.28
CA SER A 478 53.87 -8.62 -40.92
C SER A 478 54.82 -9.81 -40.83
N LEU A 479 54.36 -10.95 -40.31
CA LEU A 479 55.11 -12.21 -40.28
C LEU A 479 55.34 -12.77 -41.69
N LYS A 480 54.33 -12.72 -42.57
CA LYS A 480 54.46 -13.10 -44.00
C LYS A 480 55.51 -12.23 -44.70
N ARG A 481 55.48 -10.89 -44.50
CA ARG A 481 56.50 -9.96 -45.03
C ARG A 481 57.89 -10.22 -44.48
N LEU A 482 58.03 -10.47 -43.17
CA LEU A 482 59.31 -10.80 -42.54
C LEU A 482 59.90 -12.11 -43.08
N LYS A 483 59.06 -13.15 -43.25
CA LYS A 483 59.46 -14.43 -43.85
C LYS A 483 59.89 -14.27 -45.31
N GLN A 484 59.19 -13.45 -46.09
CA GLN A 484 59.56 -13.12 -47.47
C GLN A 484 60.89 -12.34 -47.54
N ALA A 485 61.12 -11.39 -46.63
CA ALA A 485 62.36 -10.62 -46.54
C ALA A 485 63.57 -11.46 -46.06
N ARG A 486 63.34 -12.55 -45.31
CA ARG A 486 64.41 -13.50 -44.92
C ARG A 486 64.68 -14.55 -46.01
N LYS A 487 63.70 -14.87 -46.86
CA LYS A 487 63.88 -15.82 -47.98
C LYS A 487 64.88 -15.33 -49.04
N THR A 488 65.21 -14.04 -49.08
CA THR A 488 66.25 -13.49 -49.97
C THR A 488 67.68 -13.72 -49.49
N THR A 489 67.93 -14.33 -48.33
CA THR A 489 69.31 -14.51 -47.80
C THR A 489 69.70 -15.91 -47.31
N ALA A 490 68.82 -16.91 -47.31
CA ALA A 490 69.23 -18.30 -47.10
C ALA A 490 68.16 -19.27 -47.60
N ALA A 491 68.53 -20.10 -48.58
CA ALA A 491 67.77 -21.30 -48.94
C ALA A 491 68.06 -22.39 -47.89
N SER A 492 67.07 -22.70 -47.04
CA SER A 492 67.04 -23.94 -46.28
C SER A 492 65.67 -24.60 -46.47
N PRO A 493 65.61 -25.92 -46.66
CA PRO A 493 64.37 -26.64 -46.92
C PRO A 493 63.63 -26.81 -45.59
N VAL A 494 62.47 -26.18 -45.47
CA VAL A 494 61.53 -26.46 -44.37
C VAL A 494 60.46 -27.39 -44.92
N GLY A 495 60.34 -28.58 -44.33
CA GLY A 495 59.32 -29.58 -44.66
C GLY A 495 57.90 -29.10 -44.38
N PRO A 496 56.88 -29.80 -44.89
CA PRO A 496 55.49 -29.39 -44.78
C PRO A 496 55.05 -29.45 -43.31
N SER A 497 54.92 -28.30 -42.67
CA SER A 497 54.19 -28.20 -41.41
C SER A 497 52.70 -28.37 -41.72
N SER A 498 52.21 -29.60 -41.78
CA SER A 498 50.80 -29.99 -41.98
C SER A 498 49.89 -29.60 -40.79
N GLY A 499 50.33 -28.69 -39.92
CA GLY A 499 49.62 -28.27 -38.73
C GLY A 499 49.00 -26.89 -38.91
N MET A 500 47.77 -26.75 -38.44
CA MET A 500 47.03 -25.49 -38.41
C MET A 500 47.81 -24.39 -37.67
N SER A 501 47.90 -23.21 -38.28
CA SER A 501 48.63 -22.05 -37.74
C SER A 501 48.06 -21.58 -36.39
N ASP A 502 48.88 -20.95 -35.54
CA ASP A 502 48.41 -20.29 -34.32
C ASP A 502 47.33 -19.25 -34.64
N ASP A 503 47.46 -18.51 -35.75
CA ASP A 503 46.47 -17.51 -36.18
C ASP A 503 45.17 -18.18 -36.66
N ASP A 504 45.25 -19.36 -37.28
CA ASP A 504 44.07 -20.16 -37.67
C ASP A 504 43.34 -20.70 -36.43
N LYS A 505 44.09 -21.13 -35.40
CA LYS A 505 43.53 -21.56 -34.10
C LYS A 505 42.78 -20.44 -33.40
N ILE A 506 43.28 -19.21 -33.48
CA ILE A 506 42.58 -18.04 -32.93
C ILE A 506 41.26 -17.81 -33.66
N ARG A 507 41.24 -17.83 -35.01
CA ARG A 507 40.01 -17.66 -35.80
C ARG A 507 39.01 -18.79 -35.54
N LEU A 508 39.49 -20.03 -35.44
CA LEU A 508 38.64 -21.18 -35.14
C LEU A 508 38.03 -21.06 -33.73
N GLN A 509 38.80 -20.68 -32.71
CA GLN A 509 38.27 -20.49 -31.35
C GLN A 509 37.17 -19.44 -31.33
N LEU A 510 37.39 -18.27 -31.95
CA LEU A 510 36.38 -17.21 -32.00
C LEU A 510 35.11 -17.65 -32.75
N ALA A 511 35.25 -18.46 -33.81
CA ALA A 511 34.10 -19.05 -34.49
C ALA A 511 33.32 -20.05 -33.61
N LEU A 512 34.01 -20.88 -32.83
CA LEU A 512 33.38 -21.79 -31.86
C LEU A 512 32.67 -21.02 -30.74
N ASP A 513 33.26 -19.93 -30.27
CA ASP A 513 32.70 -19.08 -29.22
C ASP A 513 31.40 -18.40 -29.68
N VAL A 514 31.36 -17.86 -30.91
CA VAL A 514 30.16 -17.25 -31.50
C VAL A 514 29.08 -18.28 -31.82
N ALA A 515 29.46 -19.47 -32.30
CA ALA A 515 28.51 -20.57 -32.53
C ALA A 515 27.84 -20.99 -31.22
N TYR A 516 28.62 -21.12 -30.14
CA TYR A 516 28.11 -21.43 -28.81
C TYR A 516 27.18 -20.35 -28.28
N LEU A 517 27.53 -19.07 -28.44
CA LEU A 517 26.65 -17.95 -28.08
C LEU A 517 25.30 -18.07 -28.79
N GLY A 518 25.28 -18.36 -30.10
CA GLY A 518 24.07 -18.57 -30.88
C GLY A 518 23.20 -19.73 -30.38
N GLU A 519 23.83 -20.87 -30.07
CA GLU A 519 23.14 -22.04 -29.51
C GLU A 519 22.49 -21.70 -28.15
N GLN A 520 23.18 -20.94 -27.30
CA GLN A 520 22.67 -20.56 -26.00
C GLN A 520 21.54 -19.53 -26.08
N ILE A 521 21.61 -18.57 -27.00
CA ILE A 521 20.49 -17.65 -27.31
C ILE A 521 19.23 -18.44 -27.67
N GLN A 522 19.36 -19.46 -28.52
CA GLN A 522 18.23 -20.32 -28.89
C GLN A 522 17.72 -21.14 -27.71
N LYS A 523 18.61 -21.69 -26.86
CA LYS A 523 18.22 -22.42 -25.64
C LYS A 523 17.47 -21.54 -24.64
N MET A 524 17.77 -20.25 -24.58
CA MET A 524 17.03 -19.27 -23.77
C MET A 524 15.65 -18.94 -24.34
N GLY A 525 15.29 -19.47 -25.52
CA GLY A 525 13.99 -19.25 -26.18
C GLY A 525 13.96 -18.01 -27.08
N LEU A 526 15.13 -17.42 -27.38
CA LEU A 526 15.25 -16.22 -28.23
C LEU A 526 15.64 -16.59 -29.65
N GLN A 527 15.28 -15.73 -30.60
CA GLN A 527 15.72 -15.84 -31.99
C GLN A 527 17.02 -15.04 -32.18
N THR A 528 18.03 -15.66 -32.77
CA THR A 528 19.32 -15.00 -33.07
C THR A 528 19.16 -13.81 -34.01
N SER A 529 18.10 -13.78 -34.82
CA SER A 529 17.76 -12.65 -35.70
C SER A 529 17.33 -11.40 -34.94
N ASN A 530 16.82 -11.54 -33.72
CA ASN A 530 16.37 -10.42 -32.90
C ASN A 530 17.52 -9.77 -32.14
N ILE A 531 18.63 -10.50 -31.96
CA ILE A 531 19.81 -10.00 -31.25
C ILE A 531 20.61 -9.09 -32.16
N LYS A 532 20.68 -7.81 -31.80
CA LYS A 532 21.42 -6.80 -32.56
C LYS A 532 22.88 -7.21 -32.72
N SER A 533 23.41 -7.07 -33.94
CA SER A 533 24.80 -7.39 -34.30
C SER A 533 25.20 -8.88 -34.25
N PHE A 534 24.32 -9.81 -33.87
CA PHE A 534 24.66 -11.24 -33.87
C PHE A 534 24.95 -11.76 -35.28
N THR A 535 24.10 -11.44 -36.26
CA THR A 535 24.31 -11.85 -37.67
C THR A 535 25.64 -11.33 -38.22
N ALA A 536 25.93 -10.05 -37.98
CA ALA A 536 27.19 -9.44 -38.40
C ALA A 536 28.41 -10.10 -37.73
N LEU A 537 28.30 -10.45 -36.45
CA LEU A 537 29.34 -11.15 -35.72
C LEU A 537 29.57 -12.57 -36.28
N ALA A 538 28.50 -13.30 -36.57
CA ALA A 538 28.56 -14.64 -37.16
C ALA A 538 29.22 -14.62 -38.55
N GLU A 539 28.85 -13.68 -39.41
CA GLU A 539 29.46 -13.47 -40.72
C GLU A 539 30.96 -13.10 -40.60
N LEU A 540 31.30 -12.24 -39.64
CA LEU A 540 32.66 -11.76 -39.41
C LEU A 540 33.61 -12.90 -38.99
N VAL A 541 33.17 -13.81 -38.11
CA VAL A 541 34.00 -14.97 -37.72
C VAL A 541 34.01 -16.05 -38.79
N ALA A 542 32.92 -16.25 -39.54
CA ALA A 542 32.89 -17.19 -40.66
C ALA A 542 33.87 -16.76 -41.77
N ALA A 543 33.82 -15.49 -42.19
CA ALA A 543 34.73 -14.95 -43.20
C ALA A 543 36.20 -15.03 -42.77
N ALA A 544 36.50 -14.86 -41.47
CA ALA A 544 37.85 -15.01 -40.96
C ALA A 544 38.31 -16.49 -40.96
N LYS A 545 37.44 -17.42 -40.57
CA LYS A 545 37.72 -18.86 -40.60
C LYS A 545 37.95 -19.36 -42.04
N ASP A 546 37.15 -18.91 -42.99
CA ASP A 546 37.27 -19.34 -44.39
C ASP A 546 38.54 -18.79 -45.06
N GLN A 547 38.97 -17.58 -44.69
CA GLN A 547 40.28 -17.03 -45.08
C GLN A 547 41.45 -17.89 -44.59
N ALA A 548 41.34 -18.57 -43.44
CA ALA A 548 42.36 -19.52 -42.98
C ALA A 548 42.37 -20.82 -43.80
N ALA A 549 41.20 -21.32 -44.18
CA ALA A 549 41.08 -22.57 -44.95
C ALA A 549 41.57 -22.43 -46.42
N THR A 550 41.44 -21.24 -47.01
CA THR A 550 41.89 -20.98 -48.40
C THR A 550 43.38 -20.68 -48.53
N GLU A 551 44.08 -20.35 -47.44
CA GLU A 551 45.52 -20.05 -47.43
C GLU A 551 46.40 -21.25 -47.01
N GLN A 552 45.80 -22.40 -46.68
CA GLN A 552 46.52 -23.67 -46.48
C GLN A 552 46.68 -24.39 -47.83
N PRO A 553 47.91 -24.72 -48.27
CA PRO A 553 48.17 -25.35 -49.57
C PRO A 553 47.74 -26.81 -49.66
#